data_AF-A0A4S3FTY2-F1
#
_entry.id   AF-A0A4S3FTY2-F1
#
_cell.length_a   1.000
_cell.length_b   1.000
_cell.length_c   1.000
_cell.angle_alpha   90.00
_cell.angle_beta   90.00
_cell.angle_gamma   90.00
#
_symmetry.space_group_name_H-M   'P 1'
#
loop_
_entity.id
_entity.type
_entity.pdbx_description
1 polymer ?
#
loop_
_entity_poly.entity_id
_entity_poly.type
_entity_poly.pdbx_seq_one_letter_code
_entity_poly.pdbx_strand_id
1 'polypeptide(L)'
;MSCDRVGNSLLAKFSTQGASDLCLHIPASIVFWLLKHMPVNQDPRLQPPPAGPQITQQDWDNPANPRALSLNCRELPGKLRMAFNLDREPHLVLVLDRSNVELLRQIMAAYSADLIDLDA
;
A
#
# COMPACT_ATOMS: atom_id res chain seq x y z
N MET A 1 6.40 -0.32 5.23
CA MET A 1 6.37 -1.27 4.09
C MET A 1 7.72 -1.97 4.01
N SER A 2 7.79 -3.11 3.35
CA SER A 2 9.03 -3.87 3.17
C SER A 2 8.96 -4.60 1.83
N CYS A 3 10.07 -4.65 1.09
CA CYS A 3 10.17 -5.43 -0.15
C CYS A 3 10.60 -6.88 0.16
N ASP A 4 10.14 -7.85 -0.63
CA ASP A 4 10.74 -9.18 -0.61
C ASP A 4 12.15 -9.16 -1.23
N ARG A 5 12.95 -10.20 -0.98
CA ARG A 5 14.34 -10.26 -1.44
C ARG A 5 14.49 -10.33 -2.97
N VAL A 6 13.44 -10.71 -3.68
CA VAL A 6 13.46 -10.92 -5.13
C VAL A 6 13.00 -9.67 -5.88
N GLY A 7 12.22 -8.79 -5.24
CA GLY A 7 11.59 -7.63 -5.85
C GLY A 7 10.21 -7.90 -6.43
N ASN A 8 9.55 -9.01 -6.06
CA ASN A 8 8.26 -9.40 -6.65
C ASN A 8 7.06 -8.75 -5.94
N SER A 9 7.19 -8.48 -4.65
CA SER A 9 6.10 -7.99 -3.82
C SER A 9 6.56 -7.07 -2.69
N LEU A 10 5.67 -6.15 -2.35
CA LEU A 10 5.78 -5.25 -1.22
C LEU A 10 4.80 -5.71 -0.13
N LEU A 11 5.31 -5.99 1.07
CA LEU A 11 4.48 -6.16 2.26
C LEU A 11 4.10 -4.77 2.79
N ALA A 12 2.80 -4.51 2.84
CA ALA A 12 2.23 -3.29 3.40
C ALA A 12 1.47 -3.62 4.68
N LYS A 13 1.69 -2.81 5.73
CA LYS A 13 0.99 -2.91 7.01
C LYS A 13 0.17 -1.65 7.22
N PHE A 14 -1.11 -1.82 7.46
CA PHE A 14 -2.06 -0.74 7.65
C PHE A 14 -2.63 -0.80 9.06
N SER A 15 -2.52 0.31 9.81
CA SER A 15 -3.24 0.46 11.05
C SER A 15 -4.67 0.90 10.78
N THR A 16 -5.61 0.26 11.45
CA THR A 16 -7.03 0.52 11.29
C THR A 16 -7.59 1.20 12.53
N GLN A 17 -8.65 2.01 12.38
CA GLN A 17 -9.35 2.56 13.53
C GLN A 17 -10.36 1.52 14.04
N GLY A 18 -10.14 1.00 15.24
CA GLY A 18 -11.08 0.08 15.90
C GLY A 18 -10.92 -1.41 15.56
N ALA A 19 -9.87 -1.79 14.81
CA ALA A 19 -9.50 -3.20 14.59
C ALA A 19 -7.98 -3.38 14.69
N SER A 20 -7.50 -4.61 14.52
CA SER A 20 -6.06 -4.90 14.49
C SER A 20 -5.40 -4.34 13.23
N ASP A 21 -4.09 -4.16 13.29
CA ASP A 21 -3.28 -3.92 12.10
C ASP A 21 -3.47 -5.08 11.10
N LEU A 22 -3.38 -4.75 9.81
CA LEU A 22 -3.48 -5.72 8.73
C LEU A 22 -2.25 -5.64 7.84
N CYS A 23 -1.70 -6.81 7.51
CA CYS A 23 -0.64 -6.96 6.52
C CYS A 23 -1.21 -7.46 5.18
N LEU A 24 -0.69 -6.93 4.08
CA LEU A 24 -1.11 -7.25 2.71
C LEU A 24 0.13 -7.36 1.82
N HIS A 25 0.24 -8.46 1.07
CA HIS A 25 1.23 -8.57 0.00
C HIS A 25 0.70 -7.89 -1.27
N ILE A 26 1.38 -6.84 -1.73
CA ILE A 26 1.06 -6.10 -2.94
C ILE A 26 2.08 -6.46 -4.03
N PRO A 27 1.67 -7.09 -5.14
CA PRO A 27 2.56 -7.35 -6.27
C PRO A 27 3.21 -6.08 -6.83
N ALA A 28 4.45 -6.19 -7.30
CA ALA A 28 5.21 -5.08 -7.89
C ALA A 28 4.42 -4.37 -9.00
N SER A 29 3.72 -5.09 -9.87
CA SER A 29 2.88 -4.52 -10.92
C SER A 29 1.79 -3.57 -10.39
N ILE A 30 1.14 -3.91 -9.27
CA ILE A 30 0.17 -3.03 -8.61
C ILE A 30 0.89 -1.80 -8.02
N VAL A 31 2.09 -1.97 -7.44
CA VAL A 31 2.89 -0.86 -6.91
C VAL A 31 3.27 0.13 -8.03
N PHE A 32 3.77 -0.36 -9.17
CA PHE A 32 4.12 0.49 -10.30
C PHE A 32 2.90 1.15 -10.93
N TRP A 33 1.78 0.43 -11.05
CA TRP A 33 0.53 1.03 -11.51
C TRP A 33 0.08 2.16 -10.58
N LEU A 34 0.14 1.95 -9.27
CA LEU A 34 -0.17 2.96 -8.26
C LEU A 34 0.74 4.18 -8.37
N LEU A 35 2.05 4.00 -8.49
CA LEU A 35 2.99 5.11 -8.65
C LEU A 35 2.72 5.96 -9.89
N LYS A 36 2.24 5.34 -10.98
CA LYS A 36 1.88 6.02 -12.24
C LYS A 36 0.54 6.77 -12.15
N HIS A 37 -0.41 6.33 -11.32
CA HIS A 37 -1.81 6.81 -11.35
C HIS A 37 -2.30 7.48 -10.05
N MET A 38 -1.56 7.38 -8.95
CA MET A 38 -1.95 8.02 -7.69
C MET A 38 -1.88 9.55 -7.79
N PRO A 39 -2.82 10.26 -7.14
CA PRO A 39 -2.78 11.72 -7.12
C PRO A 39 -1.53 12.20 -6.39
N VAL A 40 -0.84 13.16 -6.97
CA VAL A 40 0.33 13.82 -6.37
C VAL A 40 -0.14 14.91 -5.43
N ASN A 41 0.46 15.01 -4.24
CA ASN A 41 0.15 16.11 -3.33
C ASN A 41 0.52 17.47 -3.96
N GLN A 42 -0.43 18.40 -3.96
CA GLN A 42 -0.24 19.79 -4.39
C GLN A 42 -0.32 20.78 -3.23
N ASP A 43 -0.65 20.31 -2.01
CA ASP A 43 -0.78 21.16 -0.83
C ASP A 43 0.55 21.25 -0.06
N PRO A 44 1.24 22.41 -0.05
CA PRO A 44 2.51 22.56 0.66
C PRO A 44 2.34 22.58 2.18
N ARG A 45 1.10 22.69 2.70
CA ARG A 45 0.80 22.72 4.14
C ARG A 45 0.33 21.37 4.66
N LEU A 46 0.31 20.34 3.82
CA LEU A 46 -0.10 19.00 4.21
C LEU A 46 0.82 18.49 5.32
N GLN A 47 0.23 18.24 6.49
CA GLN A 47 0.96 17.66 7.61
C GLN A 47 1.15 16.16 7.38
N PRO A 48 2.34 15.60 7.69
CA PRO A 48 2.54 14.16 7.63
C PRO A 48 1.59 13.47 8.62
N PRO A 49 1.08 12.28 8.30
CA PRO A 49 0.28 11.51 9.25
C PRO A 49 1.19 11.01 10.39
N PRO A 50 0.61 10.54 11.51
CA PRO A 50 1.36 9.89 12.58
C PRO A 50 2.22 8.72 12.06
N ALA A 51 3.29 8.40 12.80
CA ALA A 51 4.14 7.27 12.45
C ALA A 51 3.32 5.98 12.31
N GLY A 52 3.46 5.32 11.16
CA GLY A 52 2.77 4.07 10.87
C GLY A 52 3.34 2.88 11.64
N PRO A 53 2.65 1.73 11.57
CA PRO A 53 3.11 0.51 12.22
C PRO A 53 4.40 0.00 11.57
N GLN A 54 5.30 -0.53 12.39
CA GLN A 54 6.53 -1.16 11.91
C GLN A 54 6.22 -2.59 11.42
N ILE A 55 6.86 -2.97 10.31
CA ILE A 55 6.83 -4.34 9.82
C ILE A 55 7.93 -5.12 10.53
N THR A 56 7.55 -6.27 11.07
CA THR A 56 8.42 -7.20 11.78
C THR A 56 8.66 -8.46 10.96
N GLN A 57 9.62 -9.29 11.36
CA GLN A 57 9.82 -10.59 10.74
C GLN A 57 8.59 -11.50 10.88
N GLN A 58 7.88 -11.42 12.01
CA GLN A 58 6.63 -12.17 12.21
C GLN A 58 5.55 -11.78 11.20
N ASP A 59 5.50 -10.50 10.79
CA ASP A 59 4.57 -10.07 9.75
C ASP A 59 4.90 -10.75 8.41
N TRP A 60 6.18 -10.93 8.06
CA TRP A 60 6.61 -11.63 6.85
C TRP A 60 6.33 -13.14 6.89
N ASP A 61 6.55 -13.75 8.04
CA ASP A 61 6.41 -15.20 8.20
C ASP A 61 4.94 -15.63 8.34
N ASN A 62 4.00 -14.68 8.44
CA ASN A 62 2.59 -14.97 8.63
C ASN A 62 1.90 -15.45 7.33
N PRO A 63 1.55 -16.75 7.20
CA PRO A 63 0.91 -17.27 5.99
C PRO A 63 -0.56 -16.82 5.86
N ALA A 64 -1.13 -16.23 6.92
CA ALA A 64 -2.49 -15.71 6.90
C ALA A 64 -2.61 -14.38 6.14
N ASN A 65 -1.49 -13.69 5.87
CA ASN A 65 -1.52 -12.44 5.14
C ASN A 65 -2.05 -12.68 3.72
N PRO A 66 -3.11 -11.98 3.30
CA PRO A 66 -3.61 -12.11 1.95
C PRO A 66 -2.65 -11.49 0.93
N ARG A 67 -2.82 -11.92 -0.32
CA ARG A 67 -2.14 -11.32 -1.48
C ARG A 67 -3.15 -10.57 -2.34
N ALA A 68 -2.81 -9.36 -2.74
CA ALA A 68 -3.58 -8.59 -3.69
C ALA A 68 -3.48 -9.21 -5.09
N LEU A 69 -4.62 -9.41 -5.75
CA LEU A 69 -4.74 -9.88 -7.12
C LEU A 69 -4.98 -8.71 -8.08
N SER A 70 -5.82 -7.77 -7.67
CA SER A 70 -6.12 -6.55 -8.41
C SER A 70 -6.55 -5.45 -7.46
N LEU A 71 -6.59 -4.23 -7.98
CA LEU A 71 -6.92 -3.03 -7.22
C LEU A 71 -7.87 -2.16 -8.03
N ASN A 72 -8.92 -1.67 -7.37
CA ASN A 72 -9.77 -0.61 -7.88
C ASN A 72 -9.56 0.66 -7.05
N CYS A 73 -9.06 1.71 -7.70
CA CYS A 73 -8.87 3.02 -7.10
C CYS A 73 -9.97 3.98 -7.53
N ARG A 74 -10.53 4.71 -6.56
CA ARG A 74 -11.46 5.81 -6.80
C ARG A 74 -11.07 7.01 -5.97
N GLU A 75 -10.80 8.12 -6.64
CA GLU A 75 -10.62 9.40 -5.97
C GLU A 75 -11.97 9.92 -5.44
N LEU A 76 -11.95 10.40 -4.21
CA LEU A 76 -13.05 11.05 -3.52
C LEU A 76 -12.56 12.43 -3.06
N PRO A 77 -13.46 13.38 -2.75
CA PRO A 77 -13.05 14.69 -2.23
C PRO A 77 -12.11 14.57 -1.02
N GLY A 78 -10.82 14.86 -1.23
CA GLY A 78 -9.77 14.81 -0.21
C GLY A 78 -9.34 13.40 0.24
N LYS A 79 -9.80 12.33 -0.41
CA LYS A 79 -9.52 10.94 -0.02
C LYS A 79 -9.30 10.04 -1.23
N LEU A 80 -8.56 8.96 -1.06
CA LEU A 80 -8.44 7.88 -2.04
C LEU A 80 -9.05 6.60 -1.46
N ARG A 81 -10.04 6.04 -2.17
CA ARG A 81 -10.57 4.72 -1.86
C ARG A 81 -9.83 3.67 -2.69
N MET A 82 -9.29 2.66 -2.04
CA MET A 82 -8.54 1.56 -2.63
C MET A 82 -9.23 0.25 -2.26
N ALA A 83 -9.85 -0.42 -3.23
CA ALA A 83 -10.47 -1.73 -3.05
C ALA A 83 -9.58 -2.81 -3.65
N PHE A 84 -8.91 -3.57 -2.78
CA PHE A 84 -8.08 -4.70 -3.14
C PHE A 84 -8.91 -5.97 -3.22
N ASN A 85 -8.92 -6.59 -4.40
CA ASN A 85 -9.35 -7.97 -4.55
C ASN A 85 -8.19 -8.86 -4.11
N LEU A 86 -8.48 -9.79 -3.21
CA LEU A 86 -7.49 -10.63 -2.56
C LEU A 86 -7.59 -12.07 -3.03
N ASP A 87 -6.56 -12.86 -2.77
CA ASP A 87 -6.54 -14.32 -2.96
C ASP A 87 -7.56 -15.07 -2.07
N ARG A 88 -8.18 -14.38 -1.11
CA ARG A 88 -9.17 -14.88 -0.16
C ARG A 88 -10.20 -13.81 0.20
N GLU A 89 -11.35 -14.24 0.71
CA GLU A 89 -12.34 -13.33 1.28
C GLU A 89 -12.11 -13.07 2.78
N PRO A 90 -12.57 -11.93 3.32
CA PRO A 90 -13.19 -10.81 2.60
C PRO A 90 -12.14 -9.94 1.88
N HIS A 91 -12.55 -9.30 0.78
CA HIS A 91 -11.73 -8.30 0.11
C HIS A 91 -11.49 -7.07 1.00
N LEU A 92 -10.37 -6.38 0.78
CA LEU A 92 -9.96 -5.24 1.60
C LEU A 92 -10.31 -3.92 0.93
N VAL A 93 -10.95 -3.02 1.68
CA VAL A 93 -11.17 -1.65 1.25
C VAL A 93 -10.46 -0.71 2.21
N LEU A 94 -9.54 0.08 1.69
CA LEU A 94 -8.87 1.16 2.40
C LEU A 94 -9.42 2.51 1.93
N VAL A 95 -9.58 3.43 2.87
CA VAL A 95 -9.89 4.83 2.57
C VAL A 95 -8.80 5.69 3.22
N LEU A 96 -7.95 6.27 2.38
CA LEU A 96 -6.81 7.07 2.82
C LEU A 96 -7.16 8.54 2.65
N ASP A 97 -6.84 9.36 3.65
CA ASP A 97 -6.82 10.82 3.49
C ASP A 97 -5.60 11.26 2.67
N ARG A 98 -5.57 12.54 2.30
CA ARG A 98 -4.51 13.09 1.45
C ARG A 98 -3.10 12.90 2.04
N SER A 99 -2.93 13.01 3.36
CA SER A 99 -1.62 12.84 4.01
C SER A 99 -1.15 11.39 3.98
N ASN A 100 -2.04 10.42 4.20
CA ASN A 100 -1.70 9.01 4.06
C ASN A 100 -1.47 8.59 2.60
N VAL A 101 -2.18 9.19 1.64
CA VAL A 101 -1.94 8.97 0.21
C VAL A 101 -0.53 9.40 -0.19
N GLU A 102 -0.11 10.58 0.26
CA GLU A 102 1.23 11.09 -0.05
C GLU A 102 2.32 10.27 0.65
N LEU A 103 2.10 9.87 1.92
CA LEU A 103 3.02 8.97 2.61
C LEU A 103 3.17 7.63 1.87
N LEU A 104 2.03 7.04 1.46
CA LEU A 104 2.01 5.79 0.70
C LEU A 104 2.81 5.92 -0.60
N ARG A 105 2.61 7.01 -1.36
CA ARG A 105 3.33 7.29 -2.60
C ARG A 105 4.84 7.41 -2.37
N GLN A 106 5.26 8.15 -1.35
CA GLN A 106 6.68 8.33 -1.02
C GLN A 106 7.36 7.02 -0.63
N ILE A 107 6.70 6.20 0.20
CA ILE A 107 7.24 4.90 0.60
C ILE A 107 7.35 3.96 -0.61
N MET A 108 6.31 3.89 -1.45
CA MET A 108 6.37 3.05 -2.65
C MET A 108 7.46 3.51 -3.63
N ALA A 109 7.67 4.81 -3.77
CA ALA A 109 8.75 5.35 -4.60
C ALA A 109 10.14 5.02 -4.02
N ALA A 110 10.29 4.99 -2.69
CA ALA A 110 11.54 4.56 -2.07
C ALA A 110 11.85 3.08 -2.35
N TYR A 111 10.82 2.22 -2.37
CA TYR A 111 10.97 0.79 -2.66
C TYR A 111 10.94 0.45 -4.15
N SER A 112 10.62 1.39 -5.05
CA SER A 112 10.47 1.06 -6.48
C SER A 112 11.80 0.64 -7.12
N ALA A 113 12.94 1.06 -6.57
CA ALA A 113 14.26 0.62 -7.03
C ALA A 113 14.58 -0.84 -6.66
N ASP A 114 13.93 -1.36 -5.61
CA ASP A 114 14.10 -2.75 -5.14
C ASP A 114 13.08 -3.71 -5.77
N LEU A 115 12.07 -3.17 -6.48
CA LEU A 115 11.02 -3.95 -7.14
C LEU A 115 11.35 -4.18 -8.61
N ILE A 116 10.94 -5.34 -9.14
CA ILE A 116 11.08 -5.68 -10.55
C ILE A 116 9.83 -5.23 -11.30
N ASP A 117 9.97 -4.27 -12.21
CA ASP A 117 8.91 -3.92 -13.16
C ASP A 117 8.99 -4.88 -14.36
N LEU A 118 8.09 -5.85 -14.41
CA LEU A 118 8.02 -6.82 -15.51
C LEU A 118 7.35 -6.24 -16.77
N ASP A 119 6.72 -5.07 -16.66
CA ASP A 119 5.97 -4.41 -17.73
C ASP A 119 6.71 -3.18 -18.32
N ALA A 120 7.97 -2.94 -17.91
CA ALA A 120 8.80 -1.80 -18.31
C ALA A 120 9.54 -1.99 -19.65
#